data_AF-A0A965SGQ8-F1
#
_entry.id   AF-A0A965SGQ8-F1
#
_cell.length_a   1.000
_cell.length_b   1.000
_cell.length_c   1.000
_cell.angle_alpha   90.00
_cell.angle_beta   90.00
_cell.angle_gamma   90.00
#
_symmetry.space_group_name_H-M   'P 1'
#
loop_
_entity.id
_entity.type
_entity.pdbx_description
1 polymer ?
#
loop_
_entity_poly.entity_id
_entity_poly.type
_entity_poly.pdbx_seq_one_letter_code
_entity_poly.pdbx_strand_id
1 'polypeptide(L)'
;MPGVQAPELVAAKYRAQGRRLTPQRQLIFSLLHDNATHPTADALFAVASKRMPGISLRTVYQTLDELSEMGEIQLMRCDGGALRFDPNVDDHHHALDAATGEVFDVYVDNLDALRAQLPEGFEVENVSIVFHGRVAKGNSARSTSSTKSPARQQTGRAKSTKRAPRRTSRGSSQ
;
A
#
# COMPACT_ATOMS: atom_id res chain seq x y z
N MET A 1 4.65 7.28 -4.98
CA MET A 1 3.49 6.88 -4.17
C MET A 1 3.97 5.95 -3.08
N PRO A 2 3.54 6.09 -1.81
CA PRO A 2 3.74 5.04 -0.82
C PRO A 2 3.12 3.72 -1.32
N GLY A 3 3.68 2.57 -0.96
CA GLY A 3 3.11 1.24 -1.20
C GLY A 3 3.12 0.66 -2.61
N VAL A 4 3.26 1.49 -3.67
CA VAL A 4 3.41 1.00 -5.05
C VAL A 4 4.85 0.61 -5.32
N GLN A 5 5.09 -0.67 -5.61
CA GLN A 5 6.44 -1.16 -5.92
C GLN A 5 6.93 -0.70 -7.29
N ALA A 6 8.24 -0.45 -7.39
CA ALA A 6 8.86 -0.07 -8.64
C ALA A 6 8.86 -1.25 -9.64
N PRO A 7 8.62 -1.02 -10.95
CA PRO A 7 8.46 -2.10 -11.93
C PRO A 7 9.68 -3.04 -12.00
N GLU A 8 10.88 -2.52 -11.78
CA GLU A 8 12.12 -3.30 -11.78
C GLU A 8 12.21 -4.28 -10.60
N LEU A 9 11.67 -3.91 -9.42
CA LEU A 9 11.63 -4.77 -8.25
C LEU A 9 10.62 -5.90 -8.46
N VAL A 10 9.43 -5.56 -8.96
CA VAL A 10 8.40 -6.54 -9.34
C VAL A 10 8.98 -7.51 -10.38
N ALA A 11 9.64 -6.99 -11.42
CA ALA A 11 10.28 -7.80 -12.45
C ALA A 11 11.39 -8.73 -11.91
N ALA A 12 12.15 -8.30 -10.90
CA ALA A 12 13.17 -9.13 -10.26
C ALA A 12 12.54 -10.29 -9.49
N LYS A 13 11.54 -10.01 -8.64
CA LYS A 13 10.79 -11.03 -7.89
C LYS A 13 10.08 -12.02 -8.81
N TYR A 14 9.49 -11.50 -9.88
CA TYR A 14 8.78 -12.29 -10.87
C TYR A 14 9.69 -13.33 -11.55
N ARG A 15 10.91 -12.92 -11.92
CA ARG A 15 11.93 -13.85 -12.43
C ARG A 15 12.42 -14.82 -11.36
N ALA A 16 12.57 -14.37 -10.12
CA ALA A 16 13.02 -15.21 -9.01
C ALA A 16 12.06 -16.38 -8.72
N GLN A 17 10.77 -16.22 -9.03
CA GLN A 17 9.77 -17.30 -8.98
C GLN A 17 9.75 -18.21 -10.22
N GLY A 18 10.72 -18.06 -11.14
CA GLY A 18 10.80 -18.85 -12.37
C GLY A 18 9.75 -18.48 -13.42
N ARG A 19 9.01 -17.38 -13.24
CA ARG A 19 7.99 -16.94 -14.20
C ARG A 19 8.65 -16.24 -15.39
N ARG A 20 8.16 -16.52 -16.60
CA ARG A 20 8.70 -15.95 -17.84
C ARG A 20 8.33 -14.48 -17.98
N LEU A 21 9.32 -13.60 -17.89
CA LEU A 21 9.11 -12.17 -18.07
C LEU A 21 9.25 -11.76 -19.55
N THR A 22 8.12 -11.52 -20.20
CA THR A 22 8.08 -11.03 -21.59
C THR A 22 7.98 -9.49 -21.64
N PRO A 23 8.25 -8.85 -22.80
CA PRO A 23 8.06 -7.41 -22.96
C PRO A 23 6.62 -6.95 -22.69
N GLN A 24 5.61 -7.77 -23.03
CA GLN A 24 4.20 -7.48 -22.70
C GLN A 24 3.98 -7.40 -21.19
N ARG A 25 4.58 -8.33 -20.42
CA ARG A 25 4.46 -8.37 -18.95
C ARG A 25 5.17 -7.18 -18.30
N GLN A 26 6.35 -6.81 -18.81
CA GLN A 26 7.05 -5.59 -18.35
C GLN A 26 6.21 -4.33 -18.58
N LEU A 27 5.56 -4.22 -19.74
CA LEU A 27 4.66 -3.10 -20.03
C LEU A 27 3.50 -3.03 -19.01
N ILE A 28 2.90 -4.17 -18.68
CA ILE A 28 1.83 -4.24 -17.67
C ILE A 28 2.32 -3.74 -16.31
N PHE A 29 3.53 -4.12 -15.88
CA PHE A 29 4.10 -3.68 -14.61
C PHE A 29 4.30 -2.16 -14.56
N SER A 30 4.81 -1.58 -15.66
CA SER A 30 4.94 -0.12 -15.77
C SER A 30 3.58 0.57 -15.76
N LEU A 31 2.58 0.04 -16.47
CA LEU A 31 1.24 0.61 -16.50
C LEU A 31 0.54 0.57 -15.15
N LEU A 32 0.78 -0.46 -14.34
CA LEU A 32 0.28 -0.54 -12.97
C LEU A 32 0.98 0.47 -12.05
N HIS A 33 2.30 0.58 -12.16
CA HIS A 33 3.08 1.51 -11.35
C HIS A 33 2.66 2.98 -11.55
N ASP A 34 2.34 3.34 -12.80
CA ASP A 34 1.92 4.70 -13.15
C ASP A 34 0.44 4.99 -12.85
N ASN A 35 -0.32 4.02 -12.31
CA ASN A 35 -1.76 4.09 -12.20
C ASN A 35 -2.26 4.04 -10.75
N ALA A 36 -2.76 5.17 -10.26
CA ALA A 36 -3.32 5.30 -8.91
C ALA A 36 -4.86 5.19 -8.85
N THR A 37 -5.52 4.76 -9.94
CA THR A 37 -7.00 4.75 -10.07
C THR A 37 -7.59 3.34 -10.09
N HIS A 38 -6.87 2.34 -9.59
CA HIS A 38 -7.31 0.95 -9.47
C HIS A 38 -7.94 0.41 -10.77
N PRO A 39 -7.16 0.27 -11.85
CA PRO A 39 -7.71 -0.05 -13.16
C PRO A 39 -8.37 -1.44 -13.17
N THR A 40 -9.38 -1.59 -14.02
CA THR A 40 -9.85 -2.92 -14.43
C THR A 40 -8.88 -3.52 -15.45
N ALA A 41 -8.91 -4.85 -15.62
CA ALA A 41 -8.11 -5.53 -16.64
C ALA A 41 -8.42 -5.00 -18.06
N ASP A 42 -9.68 -4.71 -18.36
CA ASP A 42 -10.09 -4.15 -19.66
C ASP A 42 -9.56 -2.73 -19.89
N ALA A 43 -9.57 -1.89 -18.85
CA ALA A 43 -8.99 -0.54 -18.92
C ALA A 43 -7.48 -0.61 -19.15
N LEU A 44 -6.79 -1.52 -18.45
CA LEU A 44 -5.36 -1.72 -18.61
C LEU A 44 -5.03 -2.26 -20.02
N PHE A 45 -5.84 -3.19 -20.54
CA PHE A 45 -5.72 -3.70 -21.90
C PHE A 45 -5.93 -2.62 -22.95
N ALA A 46 -6.91 -1.73 -22.77
CA ALA A 46 -7.18 -0.63 -23.69
C ALA A 46 -5.99 0.34 -23.82
N VAL A 47 -5.20 0.52 -22.76
CA VAL A 47 -3.96 1.30 -22.79
C VAL A 47 -2.80 0.48 -23.35
N ALA A 48 -2.65 -0.77 -22.92
CA ALA A 48 -1.54 -1.64 -23.32
C ALA A 48 -1.56 -1.96 -24.82
N SER A 49 -2.74 -2.23 -25.40
CA SER A 49 -2.92 -2.54 -26.82
C SER A 49 -2.55 -1.38 -27.75
N LYS A 50 -2.68 -0.14 -27.29
CA LYS A 50 -2.22 1.05 -28.01
C LYS A 50 -0.70 1.18 -28.02
N ARG A 51 -0.03 0.78 -26.92
CA ARG A 51 1.43 0.86 -26.78
C ARG A 51 2.15 -0.33 -27.42
N MET A 52 1.55 -1.53 -27.36
CA MET A 52 2.12 -2.76 -27.91
C MET A 52 1.03 -3.54 -28.67
N PRO A 53 0.85 -3.25 -29.98
CA PRO A 53 -0.05 -4.02 -30.83
C PRO A 53 0.30 -5.52 -30.78
N GLY A 54 -0.71 -6.36 -30.57
CA GLY A 54 -0.54 -7.81 -30.44
C GLY A 54 -0.51 -8.34 -29.00
N ILE A 55 -0.50 -7.47 -27.98
CA ILE A 55 -0.86 -7.92 -26.63
C ILE A 55 -2.32 -8.40 -26.62
N SER A 56 -2.58 -9.51 -25.93
CA SER A 56 -3.94 -10.05 -25.79
C SER A 56 -4.51 -9.75 -24.42
N LEU A 57 -5.84 -9.65 -24.34
CA LEU A 57 -6.55 -9.49 -23.07
C LEU A 57 -6.23 -10.64 -22.10
N ARG A 58 -6.12 -11.88 -22.60
CA ARG A 58 -5.66 -13.04 -21.83
C ARG A 58 -4.30 -12.80 -21.16
N THR A 59 -3.35 -12.18 -21.87
CA THR A 59 -2.02 -11.88 -21.30
C THR A 59 -2.14 -10.89 -20.15
N VAL A 60 -3.02 -9.90 -20.26
CA VAL A 60 -3.29 -8.91 -19.20
C VAL A 60 -3.85 -9.61 -17.96
N TYR A 61 -4.95 -10.35 -18.09
CA TYR A 61 -5.55 -11.10 -16.98
C TYR A 61 -4.56 -12.03 -16.31
N GLN A 62 -3.90 -12.90 -17.07
CA GLN A 62 -2.95 -13.86 -16.50
C GLN A 62 -1.81 -13.15 -15.77
N THR A 63 -1.33 -12.01 -16.27
CA THR A 63 -0.26 -11.28 -15.58
C THR A 63 -0.76 -10.66 -14.27
N LEU A 64 -1.98 -10.13 -14.26
CA LEU A 64 -2.59 -9.57 -13.05
C LEU A 64 -2.86 -10.64 -11.99
N ASP A 65 -3.39 -11.79 -12.39
CA ASP A 65 -3.62 -12.92 -11.49
C ASP A 65 -2.31 -13.38 -10.84
N GLU A 66 -1.26 -13.56 -11.64
CA GLU A 66 0.06 -13.98 -11.13
C GLU A 66 0.67 -12.92 -10.19
N LEU A 67 0.48 -11.62 -10.45
CA LEU A 67 0.93 -10.56 -9.54
C LEU A 67 0.13 -10.54 -8.24
N SER A 68 -1.17 -10.83 -8.31
CA SER A 68 -2.05 -10.96 -7.14
C SER A 68 -1.65 -12.17 -6.29
N GLU A 69 -1.37 -13.31 -6.91
CA GLU A 69 -0.84 -14.51 -6.23
C GLU A 69 0.51 -14.24 -5.54
N MET A 70 1.32 -13.36 -6.13
CA MET A 70 2.60 -12.94 -5.56
C MET A 70 2.47 -11.93 -4.42
N GLY A 71 1.28 -11.37 -4.20
CA GLY A 71 1.06 -10.27 -3.25
C GLY A 71 1.68 -8.95 -3.70
N GLU A 72 1.92 -8.77 -5.01
CA GLU A 72 2.46 -7.53 -5.58
C GLU A 72 1.38 -6.52 -5.93
N ILE A 73 0.13 -6.97 -6.02
CA ILE A 73 -1.08 -6.15 -6.18
C ILE A 73 -2.22 -6.75 -5.33
N GLN A 74 -3.21 -5.93 -4.97
CA GLN A 74 -4.43 -6.41 -4.32
C GLN A 74 -5.60 -6.46 -5.31
N LEU A 75 -6.51 -7.42 -5.11
CA LEU A 75 -7.74 -7.54 -5.89
C LEU A 75 -8.91 -6.93 -5.12
N MET A 76 -9.56 -5.92 -5.70
CA MET A 76 -10.76 -5.30 -5.16
C MET A 76 -11.99 -5.71 -5.97
N ARG A 77 -12.99 -6.26 -5.28
CA ARG A 77 -14.31 -6.53 -5.85
C ARG A 77 -15.19 -5.30 -5.67
N CYS A 78 -15.58 -4.66 -6.77
CA CYS A 78 -16.48 -3.52 -6.74
C CYS A 78 -17.95 -3.96 -6.90
N ASP A 79 -18.86 -3.10 -6.46
CA ASP A 79 -20.28 -3.22 -6.75
C ASP A 79 -20.50 -3.31 -8.27
N GLY A 80 -21.37 -4.23 -8.69
CA GLY A 80 -21.61 -4.52 -10.11
C GLY A 80 -20.71 -5.62 -10.71
N GLY A 81 -19.85 -6.24 -9.90
CA GLY A 81 -19.08 -7.43 -10.29
C GLY A 81 -17.77 -7.14 -11.03
N ALA A 82 -17.41 -5.87 -11.19
CA ALA A 82 -16.13 -5.49 -11.78
C ALA A 82 -14.97 -5.76 -10.81
N LEU A 83 -13.88 -6.32 -11.36
CA LEU A 83 -12.62 -6.52 -10.65
C LEU A 83 -11.66 -5.37 -10.95
N ARG A 84 -11.16 -4.74 -9.89
CA ARG A 84 -10.13 -3.70 -9.94
C ARG A 84 -8.87 -4.20 -9.27
N PHE A 85 -7.74 -3.74 -9.78
CA PHE A 85 -6.41 -4.13 -9.29
C PHE A 85 -5.73 -2.93 -8.65
N ASP A 86 -5.29 -3.13 -7.42
CA ASP A 86 -4.60 -2.13 -6.62
C ASP A 86 -3.09 -2.37 -6.64
N PRO A 87 -2.28 -1.48 -7.22
CA PRO A 87 -0.83 -1.60 -7.15
C PRO A 87 -0.25 -1.19 -5.79
N ASN A 88 -1.06 -0.59 -4.90
CA ASN A 88 -0.68 -0.27 -3.53
C ASN A 88 -0.92 -1.51 -2.64
N VAL A 89 0.16 -2.02 -2.05
CA VAL A 89 0.08 -3.18 -1.13
C VAL A 89 0.20 -2.78 0.34
N ASP A 90 0.30 -1.49 0.65
CA ASP A 90 0.26 -1.01 2.03
C ASP A 90 -1.13 -1.27 2.65
N ASP A 91 -1.21 -1.35 3.97
CA ASP A 91 -2.48 -1.53 4.67
C ASP A 91 -3.34 -0.26 4.55
N HIS A 92 -4.44 -0.36 3.79
CA HIS A 92 -5.40 0.71 3.56
C HIS A 92 -6.77 0.13 3.20
N HIS A 93 -7.77 0.99 3.15
CA HIS A 93 -9.15 0.66 2.80
C HIS A 93 -9.60 1.47 1.59
N HIS A 94 -10.78 1.15 1.06
CA HIS A 94 -11.27 1.80 -0.17
C HIS A 94 -12.55 2.60 0.12
N ALA A 95 -12.68 3.76 -0.52
CA ALA A 95 -13.96 4.47 -0.64
C ALA A 95 -14.42 4.46 -2.11
N LEU A 96 -15.68 4.08 -2.32
CA LEU A 96 -16.31 4.04 -3.64
C LEU A 96 -17.33 5.19 -3.76
N ASP A 97 -17.14 6.05 -4.76
CA ASP A 97 -18.16 7.03 -5.13
C ASP A 97 -19.25 6.36 -5.98
N ALA A 98 -20.45 6.26 -5.41
CA ALA A 98 -21.61 5.65 -6.07
C ALA A 98 -22.08 6.40 -7.33
N ALA A 99 -21.67 7.66 -7.53
CA ALA A 99 -22.05 8.43 -8.72
C ALA A 99 -21.11 8.23 -9.91
N THR A 100 -19.81 8.09 -9.65
CA THR A 100 -18.76 8.03 -10.68
C THR A 100 -18.11 6.65 -10.80
N GLY A 101 -18.21 5.82 -9.75
CA GLY A 101 -17.46 4.57 -9.62
C GLY A 101 -15.97 4.77 -9.36
N GLU A 102 -15.54 5.99 -9.01
CA GLU A 102 -14.17 6.30 -8.61
C GLU A 102 -13.85 5.66 -7.25
N VAL A 103 -12.60 5.18 -7.11
CA VAL A 103 -12.09 4.53 -5.90
C VAL A 103 -11.00 5.41 -5.30
N PHE A 104 -11.03 5.57 -3.99
CA PHE A 104 -10.05 6.35 -3.23
C PHE A 104 -9.45 5.50 -2.11
N ASP A 105 -8.14 5.62 -1.90
CA ASP A 105 -7.47 5.04 -0.74
C ASP A 105 -7.86 5.80 0.53
N VAL A 106 -8.22 5.04 1.57
CA VAL A 106 -8.58 5.56 2.90
C VAL A 106 -7.70 4.88 3.94
N TYR A 107 -7.01 5.69 4.73
CA TYR A 107 -6.22 5.22 5.86
C TYR A 107 -7.05 5.43 7.13
N VAL A 108 -7.39 4.34 7.80
CA VAL A 108 -8.19 4.37 9.03
C VAL A 108 -7.28 4.13 10.23
N ASP A 109 -7.28 5.09 11.15
CA ASP A 109 -6.63 4.90 12.44
C ASP A 109 -7.49 3.97 13.33
N ASN A 110 -6.82 3.13 14.13
CA ASN A 110 -7.44 2.34 15.20
C ASN A 110 -8.43 1.25 14.72
N LEU A 111 -8.05 0.48 13.70
CA LEU A 111 -8.83 -0.63 13.17
C LEU A 111 -9.09 -1.74 14.22
N ASP A 112 -8.18 -1.91 15.18
CA ASP A 112 -8.26 -2.91 16.25
C ASP A 112 -9.52 -2.79 17.13
N ALA A 113 -10.17 -1.62 17.10
CA ALA A 113 -11.45 -1.41 17.78
C ALA A 113 -12.63 -2.11 17.08
N LEU A 114 -12.49 -2.48 15.81
CA LEU A 114 -13.51 -3.18 15.03
C LEU A 114 -13.54 -4.66 15.45
N ARG A 115 -14.45 -4.99 16.36
CA ARG A 115 -14.68 -6.38 16.78
C ARG A 115 -15.89 -6.96 16.08
N ALA A 116 -15.68 -7.98 15.26
CA ALA A 116 -16.77 -8.77 14.70
C ALA A 116 -17.18 -9.87 15.69
N GLN A 117 -18.48 -10.10 15.85
CA GLN A 117 -19.01 -11.30 16.49
C GLN A 117 -19.20 -12.36 15.40
N LEU A 118 -18.39 -13.40 15.43
CA LEU A 118 -18.39 -14.46 14.44
C LEU A 118 -19.01 -15.75 15.02
N PRO A 119 -19.70 -16.56 14.21
CA PRO A 119 -20.18 -17.87 14.64
C PRO A 119 -19.03 -18.78 15.10
N GLU A 120 -19.35 -19.72 16.00
CA GLU A 120 -18.38 -20.73 16.43
C GLU A 120 -17.94 -21.61 15.25
N GLY A 121 -16.63 -21.82 15.12
CA GLY A 121 -16.03 -22.58 14.01
C GLY A 121 -15.90 -21.81 12.68
N PHE A 122 -16.18 -20.49 12.66
CA PHE A 122 -15.97 -19.68 11.45
C PHE A 122 -14.50 -19.31 11.28
N GLU A 123 -13.87 -19.75 10.18
CA GLU A 123 -12.51 -19.38 9.80
C GLU A 123 -12.53 -18.16 8.88
N VAL A 124 -11.87 -17.07 9.30
CA VAL A 124 -11.78 -15.84 8.52
C VAL A 124 -10.57 -15.93 7.59
N GLU A 125 -10.82 -15.94 6.29
CA GLU A 125 -9.75 -15.90 5.28
C GLU A 125 -9.31 -14.47 4.95
N ASN A 126 -10.25 -13.51 4.95
CA ASN A 126 -9.98 -12.12 4.60
C ASN A 126 -11.00 -11.16 5.25
N VAL A 127 -10.54 -9.94 5.55
CA VAL A 127 -11.39 -8.82 5.98
C VAL A 127 -11.11 -7.63 5.08
N SER A 128 -12.16 -7.03 4.52
CA SER A 128 -12.09 -5.83 3.69
C SER A 128 -13.13 -4.81 4.15
N ILE A 129 -12.75 -3.54 4.16
CA ILE A 129 -13.62 -2.41 4.49
C ILE A 129 -13.75 -1.53 3.26
N VAL A 130 -14.99 -1.31 2.82
CA VAL A 130 -15.32 -0.43 1.70
C VAL A 130 -16.34 0.60 2.15
N PHE A 131 -16.00 1.88 2.01
CA PHE A 131 -16.90 3.00 2.31
C PHE A 131 -17.68 3.40 1.06
N HIS A 132 -19.00 3.24 1.06
CA HIS A 132 -19.84 3.68 -0.06
C HIS A 132 -20.36 5.09 0.20
N GLY A 133 -20.08 6.02 -0.71
CA GLY A 133 -20.41 7.43 -0.53
C GLY A 133 -20.68 8.16 -1.84
N ARG A 134 -20.84 9.47 -1.76
CA ARG A 134 -20.89 10.37 -2.93
C ARG A 134 -20.02 11.59 -2.67
N VAL A 135 -19.22 11.98 -3.66
CA VAL A 135 -18.50 13.25 -3.59
C VAL A 135 -19.49 14.38 -3.87
N ALA A 136 -19.66 15.30 -2.91
CA ALA A 136 -20.46 16.50 -3.13
C ALA A 136 -19.82 17.33 -4.25
N LYS A 137 -20.61 17.67 -5.29
CA LYS A 137 -20.18 18.56 -6.38
C LYS A 137 -19.73 19.90 -5.79
N GLY A 138 -18.43 20.06 -5.58
CA GLY A 138 -17.87 21.25 -4.93
C GLY A 138 -16.48 21.08 -4.32
N ASN A 139 -16.00 19.84 -4.10
CA ASN A 139 -14.66 19.63 -3.56
C ASN A 139 -13.79 18.74 -4.47
N SER A 140 -13.52 19.23 -5.69
CA SER A 140 -12.36 18.78 -6.48
C SER A 140 -11.08 19.35 -5.86
N ALA A 141 -10.84 19.05 -4.58
CA ALA A 141 -9.58 19.39 -3.93
C ALA A 141 -8.59 18.28 -4.26
N ARG A 142 -7.72 18.59 -5.22
CA ARG A 142 -6.44 17.95 -5.57
C ARG A 142 -5.99 16.88 -4.56
N SER A 143 -5.72 15.68 -5.09
CA SER A 143 -4.65 14.79 -4.64
C SER A 143 -3.44 15.64 -4.23
N THR A 144 -3.26 15.85 -2.92
CA THR A 144 -2.04 16.40 -2.35
C THR A 144 -1.42 15.32 -1.50
N SER A 145 -0.51 14.60 -2.15
CA SER A 145 0.56 13.89 -1.48
C SER A 145 1.33 14.87 -0.58
N SER A 146 1.25 14.70 0.73
CA SER A 146 2.21 15.27 1.69
C SER A 146 2.50 14.20 2.75
N THR A 147 3.48 13.33 2.49
CA THR A 147 4.82 13.32 3.10
C THR A 147 4.89 13.75 4.58
N LYS A 148 5.26 12.75 5.41
CA LYS A 148 5.59 12.72 6.84
C LYS A 148 6.48 13.85 7.38
N SER A 149 6.40 14.06 8.70
CA SER A 149 7.58 14.15 9.56
C SER A 149 7.33 13.55 10.96
N PRO A 150 8.11 12.56 11.41
CA PRO A 150 8.20 12.21 12.82
C PRO A 150 9.41 12.93 13.43
N ALA A 151 9.19 13.77 14.43
CA ALA A 151 10.27 14.22 15.32
C ALA A 151 9.69 14.55 16.69
N ARG A 152 10.01 13.70 17.68
CA ARG A 152 10.58 14.07 19.00
C ARG A 152 10.46 12.90 19.99
N GLN A 153 11.43 11.99 19.93
CA GLN A 153 11.79 11.20 21.11
C GLN A 153 12.49 12.11 22.11
N GLN A 154 11.90 12.23 23.28
CA GLN A 154 12.40 13.01 24.40
C GLN A 154 13.29 12.08 25.24
N THR A 155 14.59 12.01 24.96
CA THR A 155 15.58 11.44 25.88
C THR A 155 16.31 12.58 26.56
N GLY A 156 16.18 12.67 27.89
CA GLY A 156 16.84 13.72 28.65
C GLY A 156 16.71 13.53 30.15
N ARG A 157 17.61 12.76 30.75
CA ARG A 157 18.04 12.98 32.15
C ARG A 157 19.38 12.31 32.46
N ALA A 158 20.47 13.01 32.16
CA ALA A 158 21.75 12.81 32.84
C ALA A 158 22.01 14.06 33.71
N LYS A 159 22.03 13.89 35.03
CA LYS A 159 22.60 14.87 35.97
C LYS A 159 23.80 14.23 36.64
N SER A 160 25.01 14.66 36.25
CA SER A 160 26.24 14.45 37.00
C SER A 160 26.90 15.80 37.21
N THR A 161 26.76 16.34 38.43
CA THR A 161 27.46 17.55 38.85
C THR A 161 28.77 17.15 39.53
N LYS A 162 29.88 17.39 38.83
CA LYS A 162 31.23 17.45 39.39
C LYS A 162 31.28 18.46 40.54
N ARG A 163 31.84 18.05 41.68
CA ARG A 163 32.34 18.97 42.71
C ARG A 163 33.65 18.41 43.25
N ALA A 164 34.73 19.13 43.01
CA ALA A 164 36.06 18.91 43.57
C ALA A 164 36.40 20.08 44.53
N PRO A 165 37.57 20.09 45.20
CA PRO A 165 37.85 19.35 46.42
C PRO A 165 38.20 20.30 47.58
N ARG A 166 38.29 19.78 48.82
CA ARG A 166 38.99 20.48 49.92
C ARG A 166 39.84 19.53 50.74
N ARG A 167 41.05 20.02 51.01
CA ARG A 167 42.22 19.40 51.66
C ARG A 167 41.98 19.09 53.16
N THR A 168 43.03 18.48 53.71
CA THR A 168 43.44 18.33 55.13
C THR A 168 42.95 17.02 55.75
N SER A 169 43.70 16.29 56.58
CA SER A 169 45.12 16.17 56.95
C SER A 169 45.15 15.16 58.10
N ARG A 170 46.28 14.46 58.32
CA ARG A 170 46.61 13.67 59.54
C ARG A 170 45.78 12.39 59.71
N GLY A 171 46.27 11.28 60.23
CA GLY A 171 47.55 10.85 60.83
C GLY A 171 47.40 9.34 61.04
N SER A 172 48.43 8.54 60.76
CA SER A 172 49.32 7.95 61.77
C SER A 172 48.71 6.81 62.60
N SER A 173 49.30 5.63 62.41
CA SER A 173 49.54 4.57 63.40
C SER A 173 48.32 3.75 63.83
N GLN A 174 48.37 2.44 64.03
CA GLN A 174 49.45 1.45 64.06
C GLN A 174 48.80 0.08 63.82
#